data_AF-A0A7W4GEC5-F1
#
_entry.id   AF-A0A7W4GEC5-F1
#
_cell.length_a   1.000
_cell.length_b   1.000
_cell.length_c   1.000
_cell.angle_alpha   90.00
_cell.angle_beta   90.00
_cell.angle_gamma   90.00
#
_symmetry.space_group_name_H-M   'P 1'
#
loop_
_entity.id
_entity.type
_entity.pdbx_description
1 polymer ?
#
loop_
_entity_poly.entity_id
_entity_poly.type
_entity_poly.pdbx_seq_one_letter_code
_entity_poly.pdbx_strand_id
1 'polypeptide(L)'
;MINMNQNAAPRMPIRVMLLISLYVVLTLIAIWRATTYQAYDLLTLGVIPVFIGLIKRAAWTKVLLISYVCLQTLGLAAMTTTAVIAYQITPDDVKLVFQGYNIPLIPLWLLLLSVVVFQWWVGQSNVTRDYLVKK
;
A
#
# COMPACT_ATOMS: atom_id res chain seq x y z
N MET A 1 -27.62 -19.27 -36.15
CA MET A 1 -27.49 -18.86 -34.74
C MET A 1 -26.08 -18.31 -34.54
N ILE A 2 -25.91 -16.98 -34.58
CA ILE A 2 -24.61 -16.33 -34.39
C ILE A 2 -24.45 -16.12 -32.89
N ASN A 3 -23.35 -16.62 -32.33
CA ASN A 3 -23.05 -16.58 -30.90
C ASN A 3 -22.73 -15.13 -30.48
N MET A 4 -23.74 -14.37 -30.04
CA MET A 4 -23.63 -12.95 -29.65
C MET A 4 -23.03 -12.73 -28.25
N ASN A 5 -22.02 -13.52 -27.85
CA ASN A 5 -21.47 -13.45 -26.49
C ASN A 5 -19.94 -13.28 -26.43
N GLN A 6 -19.37 -12.38 -27.25
CA GLN A 6 -17.93 -12.12 -27.28
C GLN A 6 -17.50 -10.69 -26.92
N ASN A 7 -18.40 -9.84 -26.42
CA ASN A 7 -18.07 -8.47 -26.01
C ASN A 7 -17.97 -8.28 -24.49
N ALA A 8 -17.48 -9.28 -23.76
CA ALA A 8 -17.07 -9.05 -22.38
C ALA A 8 -15.64 -8.48 -22.41
N ALA A 9 -15.51 -7.16 -22.29
CA ALA A 9 -14.22 -6.53 -21.98
C ALA A 9 -13.55 -7.32 -20.83
N PRO A 10 -12.23 -7.59 -20.89
CA PRO A 10 -11.56 -8.39 -19.88
C PRO A 10 -11.83 -7.79 -18.51
N ARG A 11 -12.69 -8.45 -17.73
CA ARG A 11 -13.12 -7.96 -16.41
C ARG A 11 -11.88 -7.87 -15.53
N MET A 12 -11.65 -6.68 -14.97
CA MET A 12 -10.55 -6.48 -14.05
C MET A 12 -10.72 -7.44 -12.86
N PRO A 13 -9.68 -8.21 -12.50
CA PRO A 13 -9.78 -9.11 -11.36
C PRO A 13 -10.08 -8.33 -10.09
N ILE A 14 -11.01 -8.82 -9.27
CA ILE A 14 -11.47 -8.11 -8.07
C ILE A 14 -10.32 -7.76 -7.10
N ARG A 15 -9.30 -8.62 -7.02
CA ARG A 15 -8.10 -8.39 -6.20
C ARG A 15 -7.30 -7.17 -6.66
N VAL A 16 -7.17 -7.01 -7.97
CA VAL A 16 -6.48 -5.85 -8.58
C VAL A 16 -7.33 -4.60 -8.43
N MET A 17 -8.66 -4.71 -8.58
CA MET A 17 -9.57 -3.59 -8.35
C MET A 17 -9.45 -3.08 -6.90
N LEU A 18 -9.45 -3.98 -5.91
CA LEU A 18 -9.24 -3.62 -4.51
C LEU A 18 -7.86 -2.99 -4.26
N LEU A 19 -6.81 -3.53 -4.90
CA LEU A 19 -5.47 -2.94 -4.83
C LEU A 19 -5.47 -1.52 -5.40
N ILE A 20 -6.10 -1.28 -6.55
CA ILE A 20 -6.19 0.06 -7.16
C ILE A 20 -6.96 1.01 -6.22
N SER A 21 -8.10 0.58 -5.68
CA SER A 21 -8.86 1.39 -4.71
C SER A 21 -8.02 1.75 -3.47
N LEU A 22 -7.23 0.80 -2.96
CA LEU A 22 -6.29 1.06 -1.87
C LEU A 22 -5.24 2.10 -2.30
N TYR A 23 -4.65 1.96 -3.49
CA TYR A 23 -3.64 2.91 -4.00
C TYR A 23 -4.19 4.31 -4.28
N VAL A 24 -5.48 4.45 -4.57
CA VAL A 24 -6.16 5.76 -4.60
C VAL A 24 -6.10 6.40 -3.21
N VAL A 25 -6.54 5.68 -2.18
CA VAL A 25 -6.54 6.17 -0.79
C VAL A 25 -5.11 6.49 -0.32
N LEU A 26 -4.16 5.59 -0.58
CA LEU A 26 -2.75 5.79 -0.19
C LEU A 26 -2.13 6.99 -0.92
N THR A 27 -2.51 7.24 -2.18
CA THR A 27 -2.03 8.41 -2.93
C THR A 27 -2.57 9.70 -2.35
N LEU A 28 -3.86 9.75 -1.97
CA LEU A 28 -4.45 10.91 -1.30
C LEU A 28 -3.75 11.18 0.05
N ILE A 29 -3.52 10.15 0.85
CA ILE A 29 -2.78 10.25 2.12
C ILE A 29 -1.35 10.74 1.87
N ALA A 30 -0.67 10.22 0.84
CA ALA A 30 0.69 10.63 0.50
C ALA A 30 0.77 12.10 0.08
N ILE A 31 -0.17 12.59 -0.72
CA ILE A 31 -0.24 14.01 -1.11
C ILE A 31 -0.48 14.87 0.13
N TRP A 32 -1.40 14.48 1.00
CA TRP A 32 -1.65 15.19 2.26
C TRP A 32 -0.40 15.23 3.14
N ARG A 33 0.29 14.10 3.30
CA ARG A 33 1.53 14.00 4.09
C ARG A 33 2.66 14.84 3.48
N ALA A 34 2.84 14.78 2.16
CA ALA A 34 3.88 15.52 1.45
C ALA A 34 3.66 17.04 1.57
N THR A 35 2.42 17.51 1.43
CA THR A 35 2.10 18.95 1.51
C THR A 35 2.15 19.47 2.94
N THR A 36 1.60 18.73 3.91
CA THR A 36 1.51 19.17 5.31
C THR A 36 2.85 19.12 6.03
N TYR A 37 3.64 18.06 5.82
CA TYR A 37 4.87 17.80 6.56
C TYR A 37 6.14 17.93 5.71
N GLN A 38 6.02 18.38 4.45
CA GLN A 38 7.14 18.46 3.49
C GLN A 38 7.88 17.11 3.35
N ALA A 39 7.16 16.00 3.55
CA ALA A 39 7.71 14.65 3.56
C ALA A 39 7.80 14.10 2.13
N TYR A 40 8.78 14.57 1.36
CA TYR A 40 9.04 14.11 -0.01
C TYR A 40 9.98 12.90 -0.07
N ASP A 41 9.81 11.97 0.87
CA ASP A 41 10.61 10.75 0.94
C ASP A 41 10.03 9.63 0.06
N LEU A 42 10.81 8.57 -0.13
CA LEU A 42 10.46 7.46 -1.02
C LEU A 42 9.24 6.65 -0.53
N LEU A 43 8.98 6.56 0.78
CA LEU A 43 7.79 5.87 1.31
C LEU A 43 6.53 6.67 1.00
N THR A 44 6.63 7.99 0.97
CA THR A 44 5.53 8.90 0.63
C THR A 44 5.29 8.95 -0.87
N LEU A 45 6.31 9.31 -1.66
CA LEU A 45 6.14 9.54 -3.10
C LEU A 45 6.12 8.25 -3.93
N GLY A 46 6.68 7.16 -3.41
CA GLY A 46 6.74 5.87 -4.13
C GLY A 46 5.37 5.27 -4.49
N VAL A 47 4.30 5.69 -3.81
CA VAL A 47 2.93 5.25 -4.13
C VAL A 47 2.46 5.73 -5.51
N ILE A 48 2.89 6.92 -5.93
CA ILE A 48 2.43 7.59 -7.16
C ILE A 48 2.81 6.80 -8.41
N PRO A 49 4.10 6.47 -8.64
CA PRO A 49 4.47 5.69 -9.82
C PRO A 49 3.80 4.31 -9.78
N VAL A 50 3.68 3.66 -8.62
CA VAL A 50 2.98 2.36 -8.53
C VAL A 50 1.51 2.49 -8.95
N PHE A 51 0.81 3.51 -8.46
CA PHE A 51 -0.58 3.78 -8.84
C PHE A 51 -0.73 4.03 -10.34
N ILE A 52 0.09 4.91 -10.92
CA ILE A 52 0.11 5.18 -12.36
C ILE A 52 0.33 3.89 -13.15
N GLY A 53 1.24 3.05 -12.69
CA GLY A 53 1.54 1.77 -13.30
C GLY A 53 0.35 0.80 -13.31
N LEU A 54 -0.35 0.70 -12.18
CA LEU A 54 -1.53 -0.17 -12.04
C LEU A 54 -2.67 0.23 -12.98
N ILE A 55 -2.89 1.54 -13.16
CA ILE A 55 -3.88 2.07 -14.10
C ILE A 55 -3.46 1.82 -15.55
N LYS A 56 -2.20 2.11 -15.89
CA LYS A 56 -1.68 1.95 -17.26
C LYS A 56 -1.35 0.50 -17.64
N ARG A 57 -1.49 -0.46 -16.72
CA ARG A 57 -1.07 -1.86 -16.89
C ARG A 57 0.37 -1.96 -17.39
N ALA A 58 1.27 -1.19 -16.79
CA ALA A 58 2.65 -1.13 -17.27
C ALA A 58 3.46 -2.35 -16.79
N ALA A 59 4.35 -2.87 -17.63
CA ALA A 59 5.17 -4.04 -17.27
C ALA A 59 6.07 -3.79 -16.04
N TRP A 60 6.54 -2.55 -15.87
CA TRP A 60 7.37 -2.14 -14.73
C TRP A 60 6.61 -2.09 -13.40
N THR A 61 5.27 -2.06 -13.43
CA THR A 61 4.44 -1.91 -12.23
C THR A 61 4.66 -3.03 -11.25
N LYS A 62 4.88 -4.27 -11.72
CA LYS A 62 5.13 -5.39 -10.82
C LYS A 62 6.40 -5.19 -10.01
N VAL A 63 7.47 -4.74 -10.67
CA VAL A 63 8.76 -4.48 -10.01
C VAL A 63 8.60 -3.33 -9.01
N LEU A 64 7.99 -2.22 -9.41
CA LEU A 64 7.80 -1.08 -8.49
C LEU A 64 6.86 -1.41 -7.31
N LEU A 65 5.79 -2.18 -7.54
CA LEU A 65 4.90 -2.64 -6.47
C LEU A 65 5.68 -3.45 -5.44
N ILE A 66 6.45 -4.45 -5.88
CA ILE A 66 7.24 -5.29 -4.98
C ILE A 66 8.30 -4.45 -4.24
N SER A 67 9.06 -3.62 -4.96
CA SER A 67 10.07 -2.75 -4.34
C SER A 67 9.47 -1.81 -3.31
N TYR A 68 8.31 -1.21 -3.61
CA TYR A 68 7.63 -0.31 -2.70
C TYR A 68 7.09 -1.03 -1.46
N VAL A 69 6.51 -2.21 -1.62
CA VAL A 69 6.03 -3.02 -0.50
C VAL A 69 7.20 -3.52 0.36
N CYS A 70 8.35 -3.86 -0.23
CA CYS A 70 9.59 -4.14 0.51
C CYS A 70 10.00 -2.94 1.37
N LEU A 71 10.02 -1.73 0.81
CA LEU A 71 10.34 -0.51 1.56
C LEU A 71 9.35 -0.26 2.70
N GLN A 72 8.05 -0.43 2.47
CA GLN A 72 7.05 -0.33 3.53
C GLN A 72 7.25 -1.37 4.62
N THR A 73 7.61 -2.60 4.24
CA THR A 73 7.92 -3.68 5.19
C THR A 73 9.13 -3.33 6.05
N LEU A 74 10.19 -2.79 5.44
CA LEU A 74 11.36 -2.30 6.18
C LEU A 74 11.00 -1.15 7.12
N GLY A 75 10.20 -0.20 6.66
CA GLY A 75 9.71 0.91 7.51
C GLY A 75 8.88 0.40 8.69
N LEU A 76 7.96 -0.54 8.45
CA LEU A 76 7.15 -1.14 9.51
C LEU A 76 8.01 -1.94 10.50
N ALA A 77 8.99 -2.70 10.01
CA ALA A 77 9.92 -3.44 10.87
C ALA A 77 10.76 -2.50 11.73
N ALA A 78 11.30 -1.42 11.15
CA ALA A 78 12.05 -0.42 11.89
C ALA A 78 11.19 0.24 12.97
N MET A 79 9.99 0.71 12.62
CA MET A 79 9.05 1.31 13.57
C MET A 79 8.64 0.34 14.69
N THR A 80 8.40 -0.94 14.35
CA THR A 80 8.05 -1.97 15.34
C THR A 80 9.20 -2.20 16.31
N THR A 81 10.43 -2.37 15.83
CA THR A 81 11.60 -2.55 16.68
C THR A 81 11.82 -1.34 17.59
N THR A 82 11.73 -0.12 17.05
CA THR A 82 11.85 1.11 17.84
C THR A 82 10.76 1.18 18.91
N ALA A 83 9.52 0.85 18.58
CA ALA A 83 8.42 0.83 19.54
C ALA A 83 8.64 -0.19 20.66
N VAL A 84 9.08 -1.41 20.33
CA VAL A 84 9.39 -2.45 21.32
C VAL A 84 10.50 -2.02 22.28
N ILE A 85 11.57 -1.42 21.76
CA ILE A 85 12.68 -0.91 22.58
C ILE A 85 12.18 0.25 23.47
N ALA A 86 11.43 1.20 22.91
CA ALA A 86 10.88 2.32 23.67
C ALA A 86 9.96 1.85 24.80
N TYR A 87 9.14 0.82 24.56
CA TYR A 87 8.29 0.23 25.59
C TYR A 87 9.08 -0.39 26.74
N GLN A 88 10.29 -0.89 26.49
CA GLN A 88 11.15 -1.44 27.53
C GLN A 88 11.88 -0.36 28.34
N ILE A 89 12.20 0.77 27.73
CA ILE A 89 12.95 1.85 28.40
C ILE A 89 12.01 2.79 29.15
N THR A 90 10.90 3.21 28.54
CA THR A 90 9.99 4.20 29.12
C THR A 90 8.54 3.91 28.69
N PRO A 91 7.87 2.93 29.32
CA PRO A 91 6.58 2.43 28.87
C PRO A 91 5.47 3.50 28.87
N ASP A 92 5.52 4.46 29.79
CA ASP A 92 4.51 5.51 29.93
C ASP A 92 4.58 6.60 28.85
N ASP A 93 5.72 6.73 28.18
CA ASP A 93 5.97 7.73 27.13
C ASP A 93 5.71 7.19 25.72
N VAL A 94 5.43 5.89 25.57
CA VAL A 94 5.05 5.29 24.28
C VAL A 94 3.57 5.50 24.00
N LYS A 95 3.19 6.76 23.81
CA LYS A 95 1.83 7.18 23.47
C LYS A 95 1.85 7.95 22.16
N LEU A 96 0.94 7.61 21.25
CA LEU A 96 0.82 8.29 19.97
C LEU A 96 -0.30 9.31 20.09
N VAL A 97 0.06 10.56 20.41
CA VAL A 97 -0.90 11.65 20.55
C VAL A 97 -0.91 12.49 19.27
N PHE A 98 -2.06 12.57 18.61
CA PHE A 98 -2.25 13.37 17.41
C PHE A 98 -3.38 14.37 17.64
N GLN A 99 -3.09 15.67 17.52
CA GLN A 99 -4.06 16.75 17.76
C GLN A 99 -4.79 16.64 19.13
N GLY A 100 -4.08 16.19 20.16
CA GLY A 100 -4.63 15.99 21.51
C GLY A 100 -5.38 14.68 21.73
N TYR A 101 -5.57 13.85 20.69
CA TYR A 101 -6.19 12.54 20.81
C TYR A 101 -5.14 11.44 20.94
N ASN A 102 -5.33 10.53 21.90
CA ASN A 102 -4.49 9.34 22.06
C ASN A 102 -4.93 8.26 21.06
N ILE A 103 -4.08 7.96 20.09
CA ILE A 103 -4.32 6.92 19.10
C ILE A 103 -3.79 5.60 19.66
N PRO A 104 -4.64 4.55 19.74
CA PRO A 104 -4.20 3.26 20.27
C PRO A 104 -3.21 2.60 19.30
N LEU A 105 -2.01 2.29 19.81
CA LEU A 105 -0.88 1.80 19.02
C LEU A 105 -1.13 0.41 18.41
N ILE A 106 -1.68 -0.54 19.16
CA ILE A 106 -1.88 -1.91 18.68
C ILE A 106 -2.87 -1.98 17.50
N PRO A 107 -4.07 -1.38 17.57
CA PRO A 107 -4.99 -1.33 16.43
C PRO A 107 -4.37 -0.65 15.19
N LEU A 108 -3.63 0.44 15.39
CA LEU A 108 -2.93 1.12 14.30
C LEU A 108 -1.88 0.20 13.66
N TRP A 109 -1.07 -0.47 14.47
CA TRP A 109 -0.06 -1.40 13.98
C TRP A 109 -0.67 -2.58 13.21
N LEU A 110 -1.74 -3.18 13.73
CA LEU A 110 -2.48 -4.25 13.03
C LEU A 110 -3.05 -3.76 11.70
N LEU A 111 -3.57 -2.53 11.65
CA LEU A 111 -4.05 -1.92 10.42
C LEU A 111 -2.91 -1.78 9.41
N LEU A 112 -1.79 -1.19 9.78
CA LEU A 112 -0.62 -1.02 8.90
C LEU A 112 -0.08 -2.37 8.41
N LEU A 113 0.03 -3.35 9.30
CA LEU A 113 0.44 -4.70 8.96
C LEU A 113 -0.52 -5.34 7.95
N SER A 114 -1.83 -5.23 8.17
CA SER A 114 -2.84 -5.78 7.28
C SER A 114 -2.77 -5.18 5.87
N VAL A 115 -2.50 -3.88 5.76
CA VAL A 115 -2.31 -3.18 4.48
C VAL A 115 -1.06 -3.69 3.76
N VAL A 116 0.06 -3.85 4.46
CA VAL A 116 1.30 -4.38 3.86
C VAL A 116 1.14 -5.84 3.42
N VAL A 117 0.54 -6.69 4.27
CA VAL A 117 0.28 -8.10 3.96
C VAL A 117 -0.66 -8.24 2.76
N PHE A 118 -1.72 -7.43 2.69
CA PHE A 118 -2.63 -7.42 1.55
C PHE A 118 -1.91 -7.07 0.25
N GLN A 119 -1.05 -6.05 0.26
CA GLN A 119 -0.27 -5.66 -0.91
C GLN A 119 0.72 -6.75 -1.34
N TRP A 120 1.39 -7.42 -0.40
CA TRP A 120 2.23 -8.59 -0.69
C TRP A 120 1.43 -9.72 -1.36
N TRP A 121 0.28 -10.06 -0.78
CA TRP A 121 -0.58 -11.12 -1.28
C TRP A 121 -1.05 -10.85 -2.71
N VAL A 122 -1.54 -9.63 -2.99
CA VAL A 122 -1.99 -9.28 -4.34
C VAL A 122 -0.80 -9.13 -5.30
N GLY A 123 0.29 -8.48 -4.89
CA GLY A 123 1.46 -8.25 -5.74
C GLY A 123 2.16 -9.53 -6.20
N GLN A 124 2.20 -10.56 -5.34
CA GLN A 124 2.80 -11.85 -5.67
C GLN A 124 1.87 -12.76 -6.48
N SER A 125 0.57 -12.45 -6.54
CA SER A 125 -0.40 -13.31 -7.21
C SER A 125 -0.21 -13.38 -8.73
N ASN A 126 -0.47 -14.56 -9.31
CA ASN A 126 -0.49 -14.75 -10.76
C ASN A 126 -1.56 -13.87 -11.44
N VAL A 127 -2.64 -13.57 -10.73
CA VAL A 127 -3.73 -12.70 -11.20
C VAL A 127 -3.22 -11.29 -11.54
N THR A 128 -2.38 -10.70 -10.68
CA THR A 128 -1.78 -9.38 -10.93
C THR A 128 -0.81 -9.43 -12.10
N ARG A 129 0.00 -10.50 -12.19
CA ARG A 129 0.89 -10.71 -13.34
C ARG A 129 0.11 -10.75 -14.65
N ASP A 130 -0.95 -11.55 -14.70
CA ASP A 130 -1.74 -11.75 -15.90
C ASP A 130 -2.50 -10.46 -16.28
N TYR A 131 -2.99 -9.70 -15.29
CA TYR A 131 -3.60 -8.38 -15.50
C TYR A 131 -2.63 -7.37 -16.11
N LEU A 132 -1.36 -7.36 -15.68
CA LEU A 132 -0.35 -6.42 -16.18
C LEU A 132 0.18 -6.82 -17.58
N VAL A 133 0.08 -8.11 -17.95
CA VAL A 133 0.58 -8.62 -19.24
C VAL A 133 -0.51 -8.64 -20.32
N LYS A 134 -1.75 -8.98 -19.97
CA LYS A 134 -2.88 -9.01 -20.90
C LYS A 134 -3.47 -7.61 -21.07
N LYS A 135 -3.18 -6.97 -22.21
CA LYS A 135 -3.79 -5.69 -22.59
C LYS A 135 -5.23 -5.89 -23.03
#